data_AF-A0A076MPT8-F1
#
_entry.id   AF-A0A076MPT8-F1
#
_cell.length_a   1.000
_cell.length_b   1.000
_cell.length_c   1.000
_cell.angle_alpha   90.00
_cell.angle_beta   90.00
_cell.angle_gamma   90.00
#
_symmetry.space_group_name_H-M   'P 1'
#
loop_
_entity.id
_entity.type
_entity.pdbx_description
1 polymer ?
#
loop_
_entity_poly.entity_id
_entity_poly.type
_entity_poly.pdbx_seq_one_letter_code
_entity_poly.pdbx_strand_id
1 'polypeptide(L)'
;MAERTTGRAPVAQGFALLVGVVFLALGIGGFATSGELLGFHTGTLLNLTRTAVGLLALVAAWKGPSARIIGLVVFFGLLGITVWGLLSAGTGNPADVRRLFDPTWADNALHGVVAVLGLVVFLMPARSRTTERV
;
A
#
# COMPACT_ATOMS: atom_id res chain seq x y z
N MET A 1 -22.03 -28.12 17.26
CA MET A 1 -21.03 -27.93 16.17
C MET A 1 -20.69 -26.45 16.13
N ALA A 2 -19.48 -26.04 16.52
CA ALA A 2 -19.10 -24.63 16.62
C ALA A 2 -18.73 -24.07 15.24
N GLU A 3 -19.47 -23.06 14.75
CA GLU A 3 -19.15 -22.36 13.50
C GLU A 3 -18.18 -21.21 13.81
N ARG A 4 -16.93 -21.31 13.32
CA ARG A 4 -15.97 -20.21 13.41
C ARG A 4 -16.29 -19.18 12.34
N THR A 5 -17.08 -18.17 12.68
CA THR A 5 -17.18 -16.97 11.84
C THR A 5 -15.89 -16.15 12.03
N THR A 6 -15.12 -15.93 10.97
CA THR A 6 -13.97 -15.02 11.01
C THR A 6 -14.45 -13.61 11.38
N GLY A 7 -14.16 -13.18 12.61
CA GLY A 7 -14.50 -11.84 13.08
C GLY A 7 -13.86 -10.76 12.23
N ARG A 8 -14.59 -9.66 12.00
CA ARG A 8 -14.05 -8.46 11.33
C ARG A 8 -12.72 -8.05 11.97
N ALA A 9 -11.73 -7.71 11.14
CA ALA A 9 -10.44 -7.18 11.57
C ALA A 9 -10.42 -5.65 11.35
N PRO A 10 -11.05 -4.85 12.24
CA PRO A 10 -11.30 -3.43 11.98
C PRO A 10 -10.03 -2.62 11.75
N VAL A 11 -8.92 -2.96 12.43
CA VAL A 11 -7.62 -2.30 12.22
C VAL A 11 -7.08 -2.58 10.82
N ALA A 12 -7.12 -3.84 10.38
CA ALA A 12 -6.63 -4.23 9.06
C ALA A 12 -7.51 -3.63 7.94
N GLN A 13 -8.83 -3.60 8.15
CA GLN A 13 -9.75 -2.95 7.21
C GLN A 13 -9.56 -1.44 7.16
N GLY A 14 -9.36 -0.79 8.32
CA GLY A 14 -9.08 0.64 8.40
C GLY A 14 -7.76 1.01 7.73
N PHE A 15 -6.70 0.22 7.96
CA PHE A 15 -5.43 0.37 7.27
C PHE A 15 -5.58 0.21 5.75
N ALA A 16 -6.21 -0.88 5.31
CA ALA A 16 -6.45 -1.15 3.89
C ALA A 16 -7.28 -0.03 3.23
N LEU A 17 -8.28 0.49 3.93
CA LEU A 17 -9.07 1.63 3.46
C LEU A 17 -8.22 2.90 3.32
N LEU A 18 -7.43 3.23 4.36
CA LEU A 18 -6.58 4.41 4.34
C LEU A 18 -5.54 4.34 3.21
N VAL A 19 -4.83 3.23 3.10
CA VAL A 19 -3.87 2.98 2.00
C VAL A 19 -4.59 3.07 0.66
N GLY A 20 -5.74 2.41 0.54
CA GLY A 20 -6.57 2.42 -0.66
C GLY A 20 -6.91 3.82 -1.13
N VAL A 21 -7.47 4.64 -0.23
CA VAL A 21 -7.87 6.02 -0.53
C VAL A 21 -6.67 6.90 -0.86
N VAL A 22 -5.61 6.88 -0.06
CA VAL A 22 -4.43 7.75 -0.25
C VAL A 22 -3.72 7.42 -1.56
N PHE A 23 -3.44 6.14 -1.82
CA PHE A 23 -2.73 5.73 -3.03
C PHE A 23 -3.58 5.93 -4.29
N LEU A 24 -4.89 5.71 -4.20
CA LEU A 24 -5.77 5.97 -5.34
C LEU A 24 -5.89 7.46 -5.65
N ALA A 25 -5.99 8.32 -4.63
CA ALA A 25 -6.02 9.77 -4.79
C ALA A 25 -4.72 10.30 -5.41
N LEU A 26 -3.56 9.87 -4.90
CA LEU A 26 -2.26 10.26 -5.47
C LEU A 26 -2.05 9.71 -6.88
N GLY A 27 -2.48 8.47 -7.14
CA GLY A 27 -2.36 7.83 -8.45
C GLY A 27 -3.22 8.50 -9.51
N ILE A 28 -4.52 8.66 -9.26
CA ILE A 28 -5.45 9.29 -10.20
C ILE A 28 -5.13 10.77 -10.35
N GLY A 29 -4.97 11.50 -9.24
CA GLY A 29 -4.64 12.93 -9.27
C GLY A 29 -3.30 13.20 -9.96
N GLY A 30 -2.34 12.29 -9.83
CA GLY A 30 -1.04 12.40 -10.48
C GLY A 30 -1.11 12.36 -12.01
N PHE A 31 -2.15 11.78 -12.61
CA PHE A 31 -2.35 11.85 -14.07
C PHE A 31 -2.92 13.19 -14.54
N ALA A 32 -3.58 13.93 -13.64
CA ALA A 32 -4.15 15.24 -13.93
C ALA A 32 -3.18 16.40 -13.66
N THR A 33 -1.98 16.09 -13.16
CA THR A 33 -0.97 17.07 -12.73
C THR A 33 0.38 16.77 -13.38
N SER A 34 1.24 17.78 -13.47
CA SER A 34 2.61 17.64 -13.98
C SER A 34 3.61 18.08 -12.92
N GLY A 35 4.69 17.30 -12.77
CA GLY A 35 5.74 17.53 -11.78
C GLY A 35 5.43 16.89 -10.43
N GLU A 36 4.54 17.48 -9.65
CA GLU A 36 4.26 17.07 -8.27
C GLU A 36 2.78 17.22 -7.88
N LEU A 37 2.32 16.34 -7.00
CA LEU A 37 1.02 16.41 -6.34
C LEU A 37 1.22 16.24 -4.84
N LEU A 38 0.87 17.26 -4.04
CA LEU A 38 1.03 17.26 -2.59
C LEU A 38 2.46 16.94 -2.12
N GLY A 39 3.47 17.34 -2.88
CA GLY A 39 4.90 17.07 -2.61
C GLY A 39 5.36 15.66 -3.01
N PHE A 40 4.51 14.87 -3.68
CA PHE A 40 4.86 13.58 -4.26
C PHE A 40 5.08 13.70 -5.76
N HIS A 41 6.10 13.04 -6.29
CA HIS A 41 6.41 13.12 -7.71
C HIS A 41 5.30 12.48 -8.56
N THR A 42 5.05 13.07 -9.73
CA THR A 42 4.10 12.52 -10.71
C THR A 42 4.85 11.94 -11.89
N GLY A 43 4.60 10.68 -12.20
CA GLY A 43 5.15 9.99 -13.37
C GLY A 43 4.22 8.86 -13.79
N THR A 44 4.16 8.55 -15.09
CA THR A 44 3.16 7.61 -15.62
C THR A 44 3.18 6.26 -14.92
N LEU A 45 4.37 5.64 -14.79
CA LEU A 45 4.46 4.32 -14.16
C LEU A 45 4.21 4.42 -12.65
N LEU A 46 4.73 5.46 -11.99
CA LEU A 46 4.52 5.69 -10.56
C LEU A 46 3.03 5.88 -10.21
N ASN A 47 2.31 6.66 -11.03
CA ASN A 47 0.87 6.89 -10.87
C ASN A 47 0.06 5.63 -11.13
N LEU A 48 0.43 4.82 -12.14
CA LEU A 48 -0.16 3.49 -12.37
C LEU A 48 0.05 2.58 -11.16
N THR A 49 1.28 2.51 -10.63
CA THR A 49 1.59 1.70 -9.45
C THR A 49 0.76 2.14 -8.25
N ARG A 50 0.69 3.44 -7.97
CA ARG A 50 -0.16 3.96 -6.87
C ARG A 50 -1.63 3.62 -7.08
N THR A 51 -2.14 3.80 -8.29
CA THR A 51 -3.53 3.46 -8.63
C THR A 51 -3.82 1.98 -8.42
N ALA A 52 -2.95 1.09 -8.89
CA ALA A 52 -3.11 -0.36 -8.73
C ALA A 52 -3.07 -0.78 -7.25
N VAL A 53 -2.10 -0.28 -6.48
CA VAL A 53 -2.01 -0.52 -5.03
C VAL A 53 -3.26 -0.01 -4.32
N GLY A 54 -3.71 1.20 -4.67
CA GLY A 54 -4.90 1.82 -4.11
C GLY A 54 -6.16 0.98 -4.35
N LEU A 55 -6.36 0.50 -5.58
CA LEU A 55 -7.49 -0.38 -5.92
C LEU A 55 -7.44 -1.71 -5.17
N LEU A 56 -6.28 -2.37 -5.13
CA LEU A 56 -6.12 -3.64 -4.41
C LEU A 56 -6.42 -3.47 -2.91
N ALA A 57 -5.95 -2.38 -2.31
CA ALA A 57 -6.18 -2.10 -0.90
C ALA A 57 -7.63 -1.74 -0.59
N LEU A 58 -8.28 -0.97 -1.47
CA LEU A 58 -9.71 -0.65 -1.33
C LEU A 58 -10.58 -1.91 -1.42
N VAL A 59 -10.31 -2.79 -2.39
CA VAL A 59 -10.99 -4.09 -2.53
C VAL A 59 -10.75 -4.96 -1.28
N ALA A 60 -9.51 -4.97 -0.78
CA ALA A 60 -9.16 -5.74 0.41
C ALA A 60 -9.86 -5.23 1.68
N ALA A 61 -10.10 -3.92 1.79
CA ALA A 61 -10.80 -3.32 2.92
C ALA A 61 -12.23 -3.87 3.09
N TRP A 62 -12.89 -4.23 1.98
CA TRP A 62 -14.26 -4.75 1.99
C TRP A 62 -14.37 -6.22 2.38
N LYS A 63 -13.30 -7.03 2.29
CA LYS A 63 -13.33 -8.45 2.71
C LYS A 63 -12.41 -8.70 3.90
N GLY A 64 -12.99 -9.16 5.02
CA GLY A 64 -12.29 -9.28 6.31
C GLY A 64 -10.95 -10.05 6.27
N PRO A 65 -10.89 -11.27 5.69
CA PRO A 65 -9.64 -12.03 5.60
C PRO A 65 -8.60 -11.40 4.66
N SER A 66 -9.02 -10.78 3.55
CA SER A 66 -8.09 -10.18 2.58
C SER A 66 -7.43 -8.90 3.12
N ALA A 67 -8.08 -8.20 4.05
CA ALA A 67 -7.55 -6.98 4.66
C ALA A 67 -6.23 -7.21 5.43
N ARG A 68 -5.90 -8.45 5.78
CA ARG A 68 -4.57 -8.79 6.32
C ARG A 68 -3.57 -9.13 5.24
N ILE A 69 -3.99 -9.93 4.26
CA ILE A 69 -3.12 -10.36 3.16
C ILE A 69 -2.59 -9.13 2.40
N ILE A 70 -3.42 -8.10 2.25
CA ILE A 70 -2.97 -6.85 1.64
C ILE A 70 -1.82 -6.19 2.40
N GLY A 71 -1.72 -6.35 3.74
CA GLY A 71 -0.58 -5.85 4.51
C GLY A 71 0.74 -6.46 4.04
N LEU A 72 0.74 -7.75 3.70
CA LEU A 72 1.91 -8.45 3.16
C LEU A 72 2.22 -8.00 1.72
N VAL A 73 1.19 -7.86 0.88
CA VAL A 73 1.33 -7.38 -0.51
C VAL A 73 1.91 -5.97 -0.54
N VAL A 74 1.37 -5.07 0.29
CA VAL A 74 1.85 -3.70 0.44
C VAL A 74 3.26 -3.67 1.01
N PHE A 75 3.59 -4.52 1.99
CA PHE A 75 4.95 -4.61 2.53
C PHE A 75 5.97 -4.94 1.43
N PHE A 76 5.84 -6.08 0.74
CA PHE A 76 6.84 -6.46 -0.25
C PHE A 76 6.84 -5.53 -1.47
N GLY A 77 5.67 -5.12 -1.95
CA GLY A 77 5.55 -4.22 -3.10
C GLY A 77 6.22 -2.87 -2.83
N LEU A 78 5.91 -2.24 -1.70
CA LEU A 78 6.45 -0.92 -1.37
C LEU A 78 7.88 -0.97 -0.84
N LEU A 79 8.28 -2.05 -0.15
CA LEU A 79 9.68 -2.25 0.26
C LEU A 79 10.59 -2.36 -0.97
N GLY A 80 10.19 -3.13 -1.99
CA GLY A 80 10.93 -3.24 -3.24
C GLY A 80 11.15 -1.88 -3.92
N ILE A 81 10.09 -1.06 -3.99
CA ILE A 81 10.16 0.30 -4.54
C ILE A 81 11.07 1.20 -3.69
N THR A 82 10.98 1.09 -2.36
CA THR A 82 11.82 1.87 -1.44
C THR A 82 13.30 1.53 -1.60
N VAL A 83 13.63 0.23 -1.65
CA VAL A 83 15.01 -0.24 -1.86
C VAL A 83 15.52 0.22 -3.22
N TRP A 84 14.71 0.08 -4.27
CA TRP A 84 15.05 0.58 -5.60
C TRP A 84 15.34 2.09 -5.58
N GLY A 85 14.45 2.89 -4.99
CA GLY A 85 14.62 4.35 -4.90
C GLY A 85 15.89 4.74 -4.15
N LEU A 86 16.21 4.06 -3.05
CA LEU A 86 17.42 4.32 -2.27
C LEU A 86 18.70 3.95 -3.05
N LEU A 87 18.71 2.81 -3.74
CA LEU A 87 19.84 2.37 -4.56
C LEU A 87 20.02 3.27 -5.80
N SER A 88 18.93 3.70 -6.43
CA SER A 88 18.96 4.66 -7.55
C SER A 88 19.54 6.00 -7.12
N ALA A 89 19.13 6.51 -5.95
CA ALA A 89 19.68 7.74 -5.38
C ALA A 89 21.18 7.59 -5.02
N GLY A 90 21.57 6.45 -4.44
CA GLY A 90 22.95 6.22 -3.97
C GLY A 90 23.97 5.90 -5.06
N THR A 91 23.53 5.31 -6.18
CA THR A 91 24.45 4.92 -7.28
C THR A 91 24.55 5.96 -8.39
N GLY A 92 23.60 6.90 -8.46
CA GLY A 92 23.57 7.92 -9.51
C GLY A 92 23.40 7.38 -10.93
N ASN A 93 23.16 6.07 -11.09
CA ASN A 93 23.04 5.39 -12.39
C ASN A 93 21.59 5.44 -12.88
N PRO A 94 21.26 6.27 -13.88
CA PRO A 94 19.92 6.37 -14.40
C PRO A 94 19.72 5.27 -15.44
N ALA A 95 19.44 4.04 -15.00
CA ALA A 95 18.73 3.14 -15.88
C ALA A 95 17.42 3.86 -16.31
N ASP A 96 17.14 3.82 -17.62
CA ASP A 96 16.27 4.68 -18.45
C ASP A 96 14.81 4.92 -17.98
N VAL A 97 14.45 4.42 -16.80
CA VAL A 97 13.12 4.51 -16.18
C VAL A 97 12.92 5.78 -15.36
N ARG A 98 13.93 6.63 -15.13
CA ARG A 98 13.79 7.83 -14.27
C ARG A 98 12.61 8.73 -14.67
N ARG A 99 12.36 8.94 -15.96
CA ARG A 99 11.21 9.78 -16.37
C ARG A 99 9.84 9.15 -16.08
N LEU A 100 9.78 7.82 -15.90
CA LEU A 100 8.54 7.08 -15.72
C LEU A 100 8.34 6.65 -14.25
N PHE A 101 9.44 6.41 -13.53
CA PHE A 101 9.50 5.79 -12.21
C PHE A 101 10.70 6.28 -11.39
N ASP A 102 10.67 7.56 -11.01
CA ASP A 102 11.67 8.20 -10.13
C ASP A 102 11.01 8.66 -8.83
N PRO A 103 10.91 7.78 -7.83
CA PRO A 103 10.39 8.17 -6.53
C PRO A 103 11.37 9.15 -5.86
N THR A 104 10.87 10.33 -5.49
CA THR A 104 11.62 11.29 -4.67
C THR A 104 11.86 10.75 -3.26
N TRP A 105 12.61 11.50 -2.45
CA TRP A 105 12.74 11.20 -1.02
C TRP A 105 11.40 11.14 -0.30
N ALA A 106 10.46 12.02 -0.65
CA ALA A 106 9.10 12.01 -0.09
C ALA A 106 8.35 10.72 -0.46
N ASP A 107 8.49 10.28 -1.72
CA ASP A 107 7.93 9.02 -2.19
C ASP A 107 8.52 7.81 -1.46
N ASN A 108 9.84 7.74 -1.34
CA ASN A 108 10.52 6.66 -0.61
C ASN A 108 10.12 6.62 0.86
N ALA A 109 9.97 7.78 1.50
CA ALA A 109 9.50 7.85 2.88
C ALA A 109 8.06 7.31 3.01
N LEU A 110 7.15 7.72 2.12
CA LEU A 110 5.78 7.21 2.10
C LEU A 110 5.75 5.69 1.87
N HIS A 111 6.48 5.19 0.87
CA HIS A 111 6.55 3.76 0.57
C HIS A 111 7.11 2.97 1.76
N GLY A 112 8.22 3.43 2.36
CA GLY A 112 8.85 2.77 3.50
C GLY A 112 7.94 2.72 4.73
N VAL A 113 7.31 3.84 5.09
CA VAL A 113 6.39 3.90 6.23
C VAL A 113 5.21 2.96 6.02
N VAL A 114 4.58 3.02 4.84
CA VAL A 114 3.40 2.20 4.54
C VAL A 114 3.77 0.72 4.43
N ALA A 115 4.97 0.38 3.95
CA ALA A 115 5.48 -0.99 3.96
C ALA A 115 5.57 -1.53 5.40
N VAL A 116 6.22 -0.80 6.30
CA VAL A 116 6.36 -1.20 7.72
C VAL A 116 5.00 -1.36 8.39
N LEU A 117 4.09 -0.40 8.19
CA LEU A 117 2.72 -0.49 8.72
C LEU A 117 1.96 -1.71 8.15
N GLY A 118 2.15 -2.03 6.87
CA GLY A 118 1.59 -3.22 6.24
C GLY A 118 2.06 -4.51 6.90
N LEU A 119 3.37 -4.61 7.19
CA LEU A 119 3.93 -5.75 7.92
C LEU A 119 3.36 -5.85 9.33
N VAL A 120 3.30 -4.73 10.07
CA VAL A 120 2.72 -4.69 11.42
C VAL A 120 1.27 -5.20 11.40
N VAL A 121 0.44 -4.70 10.49
CA VAL A 121 -0.97 -5.11 10.34
C VAL A 121 -1.10 -6.59 10.00
N PHE A 122 -0.24 -7.11 9.13
CA PHE A 122 -0.23 -8.53 8.78
C PHE A 122 0.08 -9.42 9.99
N LEU A 123 1.06 -9.03 10.82
CA LEU A 123 1.50 -9.79 12.00
C LEU A 123 0.52 -9.72 13.18
N MET A 124 -0.47 -8.83 13.17
CA MET A 124 -1.44 -8.72 14.27
C MET A 124 -2.26 -10.02 14.44
N PRO A 125 -2.58 -10.46 15.68
CA PRO A 125 -3.38 -11.66 15.94
C PRO A 125 -4.83 -11.55 15.44
N ALA A 126 -5.38 -12.61 14.83
CA ALA A 126 -6.76 -12.62 14.34
C ALA A 126 -7.73 -12.75 15.51
N ARG A 127 -8.66 -11.81 15.67
CA ARG A 127 -9.70 -11.92 16.69
C ARG A 127 -10.79 -12.87 16.19
N SER A 128 -10.80 -14.10 16.71
CA SER A 128 -11.92 -15.03 16.54
C SER A 128 -13.04 -14.70 17.53
N ARG A 129 -14.28 -14.56 17.05
CA ARG A 129 -15.46 -14.59 17.93
C ARG A 129 -15.99 -16.02 17.90
N THR A 130 -15.97 -16.70 19.05
CA THR A 130 -16.67 -17.97 19.21
C THR A 130 -18.12 -17.65 19.54
N THR A 131 -19.04 -17.91 18.61
CA THR A 131 -20.47 -17.83 18.90
C THR A 131 -20.94 -19.23 19.23
N GLU A 132 -21.29 -19.47 20.49
CA GLU A 132 -21.93 -20.72 20.90
C GLU A 132 -23.43 -20.62 20.55
N ARG A 133 -23.92 -21.47 19.64
CA ARG A 133 -25.37 -21.61 19.42
C ARG A 133 -25.91 -22.56 20.48
N VAL A 134 -26.82 -22.07 21.31
CA VAL A 134 -27.70 -22.85 22.20
C VAL A 134 -28.93 -23.31 21.42
#